data_AF-A0A545WB83-F1
#
_entry.id   AF-A0A545WB83-F1
#
_cell.length_a   1.000
_cell.length_b   1.000
_cell.length_c   1.000
_cell.angle_alpha   90.00
_cell.angle_beta   90.00
_cell.angle_gamma   90.00
#
_symmetry.space_group_name_H-M   'P 1'
#
loop_
_entity.id
_entity.type
_entity.pdbx_description
1 polymer ?
#
loop_
_entity_poly.entity_id
_entity_poly.type
_entity_poly.pdbx_seq_one_letter_code
_entity_poly.pdbx_strand_id
1 'polypeptide(L)'
;MAVSTFAAGREKHALWEIPRNSFPMTRRGYLTWRAKQKTQAASQVVDLLATSEIQPAIPEEGRNRIAALIRKENLDSDQEAQVLEDVACLVFLDDHFDDFEKRDDVDEEKLVNILKKTWGKMSPKGKEIALEMDLSDRAKTLIGKALAGVGAS
;
A
#
# COMPACT_ATOMS: atom_id res chain seq x y z
N MET A 1 4.12 6.20 5.36
CA MET A 1 5.39 5.84 4.68
C MET A 1 5.47 4.35 4.39
N ALA A 2 4.99 3.46 5.27
CA ALA A 2 5.01 2.02 4.97
C ALA A 2 3.95 1.58 3.95
N VAL A 3 2.66 1.61 4.27
CA VAL A 3 1.58 1.13 3.36
C VAL A 3 1.58 1.78 1.97
N SER A 4 2.02 3.04 1.90
CA SER A 4 2.11 3.77 0.63
C SER A 4 3.16 3.20 -0.32
N THR A 5 3.96 2.20 0.07
CA THR A 5 5.10 1.65 -0.69
C THR A 5 4.86 0.20 -1.14
N PHE A 6 3.82 -0.48 -0.65
CA PHE A 6 3.62 -1.92 -0.88
C PHE A 6 2.77 -2.21 -2.13
N ALA A 7 3.38 -1.96 -3.27
CA ALA A 7 3.07 -2.66 -4.52
C ALA A 7 4.38 -3.22 -5.12
N ALA A 8 5.27 -3.74 -4.27
CA ALA A 8 6.55 -4.30 -4.67
C ALA A 8 6.59 -5.79 -4.30
N GLY A 9 5.78 -6.57 -5.03
CA GLY A 9 5.89 -8.02 -5.08
C GLY A 9 7.13 -8.42 -5.89
N ARG A 10 7.83 -9.44 -5.39
CA ARG A 10 9.17 -9.87 -5.82
C ARG A 10 9.32 -10.09 -7.33
N GLU A 11 10.42 -9.55 -7.85
CA GLU A 11 11.30 -10.10 -8.89
C GLU A 11 10.81 -10.22 -10.35
N LYS A 12 9.56 -9.83 -10.70
CA LYS A 12 9.14 -9.77 -12.12
C LYS A 12 8.58 -8.43 -12.62
N HIS A 13 8.48 -7.41 -11.77
CA HIS A 13 7.91 -6.10 -12.12
C HIS A 13 8.93 -5.01 -12.49
N ALA A 14 10.24 -5.32 -12.46
CA ALA A 14 11.32 -4.34 -12.64
C ALA A 14 11.33 -3.62 -14.02
N LEU A 15 10.58 -4.10 -15.01
CA LEU A 15 10.52 -3.48 -16.34
C LEU A 15 9.65 -2.21 -16.40
N TRP A 16 8.81 -1.97 -15.38
CA TRP A 16 7.80 -0.90 -15.41
C TRP A 16 7.90 0.09 -14.24
N GLU A 17 8.85 -0.11 -13.32
CA GLU A 17 9.02 0.74 -12.16
C GLU A 17 9.88 1.96 -12.47
N ILE A 18 9.40 3.15 -12.10
CA ILE A 18 10.21 4.36 -12.16
C ILE A 18 11.22 4.30 -11.01
N PRO A 19 12.55 4.37 -11.26
CA PRO A 19 13.54 4.28 -10.20
C PRO A 19 13.39 5.41 -9.16
N ARG A 20 13.55 5.10 -7.88
CA ARG A 20 13.47 6.12 -6.81
C ARG A 20 14.49 7.23 -6.99
N ASN A 21 15.68 6.93 -7.52
CA ASN A 21 16.74 7.90 -7.75
C ASN A 21 16.48 8.85 -8.94
N SER A 22 15.42 8.63 -9.74
CA SER A 22 14.99 9.54 -10.81
C SER A 22 14.31 10.82 -10.29
N PHE A 23 14.07 10.92 -8.98
CA PHE A 23 13.48 12.10 -8.33
C PHE A 23 14.36 12.56 -7.15
N PRO A 24 14.34 13.86 -6.79
CA PRO A 24 15.12 14.37 -5.65
C PRO A 24 14.91 13.55 -4.36
N MET A 25 15.98 13.32 -3.59
CA MET A 25 15.94 12.65 -2.29
C MET A 25 15.38 13.54 -1.17
N THR A 26 14.28 14.24 -1.49
CA THR A 26 13.52 15.08 -0.57
C THR A 26 12.13 14.47 -0.37
N ARG A 27 11.43 14.91 0.67
CA ARG A 27 10.03 14.52 0.91
C ARG A 27 9.14 14.83 -0.31
N ARG A 28 9.30 16.01 -0.91
CA ARG A 28 8.55 16.41 -2.10
C ARG A 28 8.87 15.53 -3.30
N GLY A 29 10.15 15.21 -3.51
CA GLY A 29 10.57 14.29 -4.57
C GLY A 29 9.98 12.89 -4.39
N TYR A 30 9.96 12.37 -3.16
CA TYR A 30 9.31 11.10 -2.83
C TYR A 30 7.80 11.10 -3.13
N LEU A 31 7.07 12.14 -2.72
CA LEU A 31 5.63 12.25 -2.97
C LEU A 31 5.33 12.33 -4.47
N THR A 32 6.13 13.09 -5.21
CA THR A 32 6.01 13.21 -6.68
C THR A 32 6.27 11.88 -7.37
N TRP A 33 7.34 11.18 -6.95
CA TRP A 33 7.68 9.85 -7.45
C TRP A 33 6.55 8.83 -7.23
N ARG A 34 5.96 8.80 -6.03
CA ARG A 34 4.82 7.91 -5.72
C ARG A 34 3.58 8.26 -6.54
N ALA A 35 3.27 9.54 -6.70
CA ALA A 35 2.15 9.98 -7.55
C ALA A 35 2.37 9.53 -9.01
N LYS A 36 3.58 9.68 -9.54
CA LYS A 36 3.90 9.30 -10.92
C LYS A 36 3.78 7.79 -11.14
N GLN A 37 4.28 6.97 -10.21
CA GLN A 37 4.13 5.51 -10.28
C GLN A 37 2.66 5.08 -10.34
N LYS A 38 1.82 5.65 -9.48
CA LYS A 38 0.38 5.40 -9.47
C LYS A 38 -0.28 5.77 -10.80
N THR A 39 0.05 6.94 -11.34
CA THR A 39 -0.48 7.39 -12.64
C THR A 39 -0.04 6.47 -13.78
N GLN A 40 1.23 6.04 -13.80
CA GLN A 40 1.73 5.13 -14.83
C GLN A 40 1.04 3.76 -14.75
N ALA A 41 0.96 3.18 -13.54
CA ALA A 41 0.29 1.90 -13.34
C ALA A 41 -1.19 1.95 -13.76
N ALA A 42 -1.89 3.04 -13.42
CA ALA A 42 -3.27 3.23 -13.83
C ALA A 42 -3.42 3.31 -15.36
N SER A 43 -2.54 4.06 -16.04
CA SER A 43 -2.56 4.14 -17.51
C SER A 43 -2.34 2.78 -18.15
N GLN A 44 -1.32 2.04 -17.71
CA GLN A 44 -0.97 0.75 -18.27
C GLN A 44 -2.10 -0.28 -18.09
N VAL A 45 -2.74 -0.30 -16.92
CA VAL A 45 -3.89 -1.17 -16.69
C VAL A 45 -5.05 -0.76 -17.58
N VAL A 46 -5.37 0.54 -17.71
CA VAL A 46 -6.43 0.99 -18.61
C VAL A 46 -6.15 0.60 -20.06
N ASP A 47 -4.91 0.76 -20.52
CA ASP A 47 -4.49 0.40 -21.88
C ASP A 47 -4.63 -1.11 -22.11
N LEU A 48 -4.24 -1.94 -21.13
CA LEU A 48 -4.43 -3.40 -21.17
C LEU A 48 -5.92 -3.75 -21.22
N LEU A 49 -6.74 -3.11 -20.38
CA LEU A 49 -8.18 -3.35 -20.33
C LEU A 49 -8.93 -2.84 -21.58
N ALA A 50 -8.28 -1.98 -22.37
CA ALA A 50 -8.80 -1.48 -23.65
C ALA A 50 -8.57 -2.45 -24.82
N THR A 51 -7.75 -3.48 -24.64
CA THR A 51 -7.42 -4.43 -25.70
C THR A 51 -8.63 -5.28 -26.09
N SER A 52 -8.68 -5.70 -27.35
CA SER A 52 -9.74 -6.58 -27.86
C SER A 52 -9.69 -8.01 -27.28
N GLU A 53 -8.63 -8.33 -26.54
CA GLU A 53 -8.41 -9.65 -25.90
C GLU A 53 -9.34 -9.88 -24.70
N ILE A 54 -9.80 -8.81 -24.04
CA ILE A 54 -10.73 -8.93 -22.90
C ILE A 54 -12.17 -8.98 -23.38
N GLN A 55 -12.87 -10.07 -23.06
CA GLN A 55 -14.28 -10.28 -23.40
C GLN A 55 -15.12 -10.75 -22.19
N PRO A 56 -16.29 -10.13 -21.93
CA PRO A 56 -16.82 -8.96 -22.64
C PRO A 56 -15.97 -7.70 -22.40
N ALA A 57 -15.96 -6.79 -23.38
CA ALA A 57 -15.22 -5.54 -23.28
C ALA A 57 -15.67 -4.72 -22.06
N ILE A 58 -14.70 -4.17 -21.33
CA ILE A 58 -14.98 -3.31 -20.17
C ILE A 58 -15.33 -1.89 -20.66
N PRO A 59 -16.49 -1.34 -20.30
CA PRO A 59 -16.86 0.03 -20.66
C PRO A 59 -15.83 1.06 -20.18
N GLU A 60 -15.76 2.21 -20.85
CA GLU A 60 -14.85 3.30 -20.47
C GLU A 60 -15.02 3.74 -19.01
N GLU A 61 -16.26 3.84 -18.53
CA GLU A 61 -16.56 4.17 -17.13
C GLU A 61 -15.92 3.17 -16.15
N GLY A 62 -16.03 1.87 -16.45
CA GLY A 62 -15.41 0.81 -15.64
C GLY A 62 -13.88 0.90 -15.64
N ARG A 63 -13.27 1.20 -16.79
CA ARG A 63 -11.81 1.40 -16.89
C ARG A 63 -11.37 2.64 -16.11
N ASN A 64 -12.11 3.75 -16.20
CA ASN A 64 -11.85 4.98 -15.45
C ASN A 64 -11.97 4.75 -13.94
N ARG A 65 -12.95 3.94 -13.52
CA ARG A 65 -13.12 3.51 -12.13
C ARG A 65 -11.90 2.75 -11.63
N ILE A 66 -11.45 1.74 -12.37
CA ILE A 66 -10.24 0.96 -12.04
C ILE A 66 -9.01 1.87 -11.96
N ALA A 67 -8.87 2.82 -12.90
CA ALA A 67 -7.77 3.77 -12.90
C ALA A 67 -7.74 4.64 -11.63
N ALA A 68 -8.91 5.12 -11.17
CA ALA A 68 -9.04 5.90 -9.94
C ALA A 68 -8.65 5.09 -8.69
N LEU A 69 -9.07 3.82 -8.63
CA LEU A 69 -8.71 2.88 -7.57
C LEU A 69 -7.19 2.64 -7.50
N ILE A 70 -6.54 2.42 -8.64
CA ILE A 70 -5.07 2.24 -8.72
C ILE A 70 -4.34 3.52 -8.25
N ARG A 71 -4.87 4.70 -8.58
CA ARG A 71 -4.30 5.97 -8.09
C ARG A 71 -4.55 6.20 -6.59
N LYS A 72 -5.44 5.40 -5.99
CA LYS A 72 -5.94 5.55 -4.61
C LYS A 72 -6.55 6.94 -4.40
N GLU A 73 -7.42 7.33 -5.31
CA GLU A 73 -8.21 8.55 -5.20
C GLU A 73 -9.39 8.33 -4.25
N ASN A 74 -9.81 9.39 -3.53
CA ASN A 74 -11.01 9.39 -2.69
C ASN A 74 -11.07 8.32 -1.58
N LEU A 75 -9.93 7.91 -1.00
CA LEU A 75 -9.87 6.88 0.05
C LEU A 75 -10.86 7.12 1.21
N ASP A 76 -11.10 8.38 1.57
CA ASP A 76 -11.92 8.75 2.72
C ASP A 76 -13.44 8.68 2.44
N SER A 77 -13.86 8.68 1.17
CA SER A 77 -15.27 8.72 0.76
C SER A 77 -15.71 7.52 -0.07
N ASP A 78 -14.79 6.60 -0.37
CA ASP A 78 -14.99 5.51 -1.30
C ASP A 78 -14.73 4.15 -0.65
N GLN A 79 -15.79 3.35 -0.57
CA GLN A 79 -15.74 2.05 0.09
C GLN A 79 -14.79 1.06 -0.60
N GLU A 80 -14.73 1.06 -1.94
CA GLU A 80 -13.83 0.15 -2.67
C GLU A 80 -12.37 0.59 -2.49
N ALA A 81 -12.12 1.90 -2.49
CA ALA A 81 -10.79 2.44 -2.23
C ALA A 81 -10.31 2.11 -0.81
N GLN A 82 -11.21 2.17 0.19
CA GLN A 82 -10.90 1.76 1.56
C GLN A 82 -10.59 0.27 1.64
N VAL A 83 -11.36 -0.60 0.97
CA VAL A 83 -11.08 -2.05 0.93
C VAL A 83 -9.71 -2.31 0.31
N LEU A 84 -9.33 -1.61 -0.76
CA LEU A 84 -7.99 -1.72 -1.35
C LEU A 84 -6.87 -1.24 -0.41
N GLU A 85 -7.11 -0.20 0.38
CA GLU A 85 -6.13 0.25 1.39
C GLU A 85 -6.01 -0.78 2.52
N ASP A 86 -7.11 -1.38 2.97
CA ASP A 86 -7.10 -2.47 3.96
C ASP A 86 -6.29 -3.65 3.44
N VAL A 87 -6.58 -4.14 2.23
CA VAL A 87 -5.83 -5.24 1.60
C VAL A 87 -4.34 -4.90 1.48
N ALA A 88 -4.00 -3.67 1.08
CA ALA A 88 -2.61 -3.24 0.99
C ALA A 88 -1.89 -3.22 2.36
N CYS A 89 -2.62 -2.90 3.44
CA CYS A 89 -2.07 -2.97 4.81
C CYS A 89 -1.88 -4.43 5.24
N LEU A 90 -2.87 -5.28 4.98
CA LEU A 90 -2.85 -6.69 5.36
C LEU A 90 -1.73 -7.45 4.66
N VAL A 91 -1.59 -7.29 3.33
CA VAL A 91 -0.48 -7.87 2.56
C VAL A 91 0.87 -7.37 3.06
N PHE A 92 0.98 -6.10 3.47
CA PHE A 92 2.21 -5.62 4.08
C PHE A 92 2.55 -6.36 5.38
N LEU A 93 1.56 -6.56 6.25
CA LEU A 93 1.76 -7.28 7.51
C LEU A 93 2.14 -8.74 7.28
N ASP A 94 1.52 -9.40 6.29
CA ASP A 94 1.73 -10.82 5.97
C ASP A 94 3.08 -11.07 5.25
N ASP A 95 3.28 -10.43 4.10
CA ASP A 95 4.31 -10.85 3.13
C ASP A 95 5.61 -10.06 3.25
N HIS A 96 5.60 -8.93 3.97
CA HIS A 96 6.66 -7.93 3.86
C HIS A 96 7.19 -7.44 5.20
N PHE A 97 6.41 -7.52 6.27
CA PHE A 97 6.77 -6.92 7.54
C PHE A 97 8.06 -7.52 8.12
N ASP A 98 8.17 -8.84 8.12
CA ASP A 98 9.31 -9.56 8.68
C ASP A 98 10.63 -9.24 7.95
N ASP A 99 10.61 -9.00 6.63
CA ASP A 99 11.80 -8.57 5.90
C ASP A 99 12.05 -7.07 6.03
N PHE A 100 10.99 -6.28 6.20
CA PHE A 100 11.10 -4.85 6.42
C PHE A 100 11.76 -4.52 7.76
N GLU A 101 11.48 -5.29 8.82
CA GLU A 101 12.07 -5.07 10.14
C GLU A 101 13.56 -5.42 10.24
N LYS A 102 14.07 -6.28 9.36
CA LYS A 102 15.49 -6.67 9.32
C LYS A 102 16.40 -5.61 8.70
N ARG A 103 15.84 -4.52 8.21
CA ARG A 103 16.61 -3.47 7.54
C ARG A 103 17.40 -2.64 8.55
N ASP A 104 18.70 -2.49 8.31
CA ASP A 104 19.60 -1.73 9.17
C ASP A 104 19.22 -0.24 9.33
N ASP A 105 18.48 0.33 8.38
CA ASP A 105 18.01 1.72 8.42
C ASP A 105 16.72 1.93 9.25
N VAL A 106 16.22 0.90 9.91
CA VAL A 106 14.92 0.88 10.57
C VAL A 106 15.06 0.41 12.02
N ASP A 107 15.03 1.38 12.94
CA ASP A 107 14.97 1.08 14.38
C ASP A 107 13.54 0.73 14.85
N GLU A 108 13.44 0.25 16.09
CA GLU A 108 12.16 -0.15 16.68
C GLU A 108 11.16 1.02 16.78
N GLU A 109 11.63 2.23 17.08
CA GLU A 109 10.76 3.41 17.17
C GLU A 109 10.14 3.74 15.82
N LYS A 110 10.94 3.69 14.75
CA LYS A 110 10.51 3.88 13.37
C LYS A 110 9.56 2.77 12.94
N LEU A 111 9.77 1.51 13.34
CA LEU A 111 8.82 0.40 13.10
C LEU A 111 7.48 0.66 13.76
N VAL A 112 7.48 0.99 15.05
CA VAL A 112 6.26 1.28 15.80
C VAL A 112 5.52 2.47 15.18
N ASN A 113 6.22 3.54 14.79
CA ASN A 113 5.63 4.70 14.12
C ASN A 113 5.06 4.36 12.73
N ILE A 114 5.67 3.40 12.03
CA ILE A 114 5.17 2.85 10.78
C ILE A 114 3.90 2.04 11.00
N LEU A 115 3.88 1.17 12.00
CA LEU A 115 2.73 0.35 12.35
C LEU A 115 1.55 1.22 12.81
N LYS A 116 1.78 2.25 13.63
CA LYS A 116 0.73 3.24 14.01
C LYS A 116 0.08 3.87 12.78
N LYS A 117 0.87 4.30 11.81
CA LYS A 117 0.37 4.90 10.57
C LYS A 117 -0.36 3.88 9.69
N THR A 118 0.08 2.62 9.70
CA THR A 118 -0.57 1.51 8.99
C THR A 118 -1.93 1.23 9.60
N TRP A 119 -2.00 1.12 10.93
CA TRP A 119 -3.24 0.96 11.67
C TRP A 119 -4.23 2.11 11.45
N GLY A 120 -3.73 3.35 11.41
CA GLY A 120 -4.56 4.54 11.17
C GLY A 120 -5.22 4.57 9.78
N LYS A 121 -4.72 3.80 8.81
CA LYS A 121 -5.28 3.71 7.45
C LYS A 121 -6.33 2.61 7.29
N MET A 122 -6.33 1.63 8.18
CA MET A 122 -7.23 0.49 8.11
C MET A 122 -8.61 0.82 8.66
N SER A 123 -9.64 0.29 8.00
CA SER A 123 -10.99 0.25 8.53
C SER A 123 -11.07 -0.63 9.80
N PRO A 124 -12.16 -0.55 10.59
CA PRO A 124 -12.37 -1.46 11.70
C PRO A 124 -12.27 -2.93 11.29
N LYS A 125 -12.86 -3.30 10.16
CA LYS A 125 -12.80 -4.67 9.61
C LYS A 125 -11.39 -5.08 9.21
N GLY A 126 -10.62 -4.18 8.60
CA GLY A 126 -9.22 -4.44 8.28
C GLY A 126 -8.39 -4.71 9.53
N LYS A 127 -8.64 -3.98 10.62
CA LYS A 127 -7.96 -4.19 11.92
C LYS A 127 -8.35 -5.51 12.57
N GLU A 128 -9.61 -5.91 12.49
CA GLU A 128 -10.08 -7.21 12.99
C GLU A 128 -9.34 -8.35 12.29
N ILE A 129 -9.30 -8.33 10.95
CA ILE A 129 -8.57 -9.34 10.16
C ILE A 129 -7.09 -9.35 10.55
N ALA A 130 -6.45 -8.18 10.67
CA ALA A 130 -5.04 -8.08 11.05
C ALA A 130 -4.71 -8.72 12.41
N LEU A 131 -5.66 -8.75 13.35
CA LEU A 131 -5.50 -9.38 14.66
C LEU A 131 -5.68 -10.89 14.63
N GLU A 132 -6.39 -11.41 13.63
CA GLU A 132 -6.62 -12.85 13.42
C GLU A 132 -5.53 -13.52 12.57
N MET A 133 -4.68 -12.73 11.90
CA MET A 133 -3.59 -13.22 11.06
C MET A 133 -2.50 -13.95 11.85
N ASP A 134 -1.92 -14.97 11.23
CA ASP A 134 -0.79 -15.71 11.79
C ASP A 134 0.54 -14.98 11.58
N LEU A 135 0.70 -13.87 12.29
CA LEU A 135 1.92 -13.06 12.25
C LEU A 135 3.00 -13.60 13.20
N SER A 136 4.27 -13.27 12.92
CA SER A 136 5.39 -13.59 13.79
C SER A 136 5.23 -13.01 15.21
N ASP A 137 5.81 -13.65 16.22
CA ASP A 137 5.75 -13.17 17.62
C ASP A 137 6.31 -11.75 17.77
N ARG A 138 7.35 -11.44 16.98
CA ARG A 138 7.95 -10.12 16.90
C ARG A 138 6.97 -9.10 16.32
N ALA A 139 6.31 -9.42 15.21
CA ALA A 139 5.29 -8.56 14.62
C ALA A 139 4.13 -8.29 15.58
N LYS A 140 3.59 -9.33 16.23
CA LYS A 140 2.54 -9.21 17.26
C LYS A 140 2.97 -8.29 18.41
N THR A 141 4.23 -8.41 18.88
CA THR A 141 4.77 -7.54 19.92
C THR A 141 4.84 -6.07 19.48
N LEU A 142 5.33 -5.81 18.25
CA LEU A 142 5.47 -4.45 17.71
C LEU A 142 4.10 -3.81 17.43
N ILE A 143 3.12 -4.59 16.97
CA ILE A 143 1.73 -4.16 16.82
C ILE A 143 1.15 -3.80 18.19
N GLY A 144 1.34 -4.63 19.22
CA GLY A 144 0.91 -4.33 20.59
C GLY A 144 1.48 -3.00 21.10
N LYS A 145 2.78 -2.74 20.88
CA LYS A 145 3.42 -1.45 21.20
C LYS A 145 2.80 -0.28 20.42
N ALA A 146 2.51 -0.48 19.14
CA ALA A 146 1.85 0.53 18.32
C ALA A 146 0.46 0.88 18.87
N LEU A 147 -0.32 -0.10 19.29
CA LEU A 147 -1.68 0.08 19.83
C LEU A 147 -1.70 0.72 21.22
N ALA A 148 -0.76 0.34 22.10
CA ALA A 148 -0.66 0.92 23.45
C ALA A 148 -0.45 2.44 23.43
N GLY A 149 0.21 2.96 22.38
CA GLY A 149 0.41 4.40 22.18
C GLY A 149 -0.68 5.10 21.37
N VAL A 150 -1.79 4.43 21.02
CA VAL A 150 -2.95 5.01 20.31
C VAL A 150 -4.10 5.32 21.28
N GLY A 151 -4.10 4.73 22.49
CA GLY A 151 -5.11 4.98 23.53
C GLY A 151 -4.85 6.18 24.45
N ALA A 152 -3.81 6.97 24.18
CA ALA A 152 -3.47 8.17 24.95
C ALA A 152 -3.50 9.41 24.03
N SER A 153 -4.68 9.80 23.58
CA SER A 153 -4.98 11.14 23.01
C SER A 153 -6.48 11.37 23.07
#